data_AF-A0A948ZJP6-F1
#
_entry.id   AF-A0A948ZJP6-F1
#
_cell.length_a   1.000
_cell.length_b   1.000
_cell.length_c   1.000
_cell.angle_alpha   90.00
_cell.angle_beta   90.00
_cell.angle_gamma   90.00
#
_symmetry.space_group_name_H-M   'P 1'
#
loop_
_entity.id
_entity.type
_entity.pdbx_description
1 polymer ?
#
loop_
_entity_poly.entity_id
_entity_poly.type
_entity_poly.pdbx_seq_one_letter_code
_entity_poly.pdbx_strand_id
1 'polypeptide(L)'
;MADEKDLKNIENEKISPEEQKAKQEAFIKEFMEKNTKELAIPAISEGYKKEVYLIVNELDKIKREVEEKITSFVDLYKIIEKKLEELSTTGHVEIKEDDYKKSKDIFIKYENFLNQILGELLGELSFYSSLIAEKPLETIRVLKDVPDDASLYLLEKLKSTKKYIKNMLKDLRMSYSRYFVGFEEQIRKLDYMIAYLKASHSKK
;
A
#
# COMPACT_ATOMS: atom_id res chain seq x y z
N MET A 1 -26.69 1.49 -1.30
CA MET A 1 -27.08 1.00 0.06
C MET A 1 -27.40 -0.49 0.08
N ALA A 2 -27.76 -1.14 -1.04
CA ALA A 2 -27.87 -2.60 -1.12
C ALA A 2 -26.48 -3.27 -1.23
N ASP A 3 -25.60 -2.70 -2.04
CA ASP A 3 -24.30 -3.31 -2.39
C ASP A 3 -23.30 -3.43 -1.21
N GLU A 4 -23.38 -2.51 -0.24
CA GLU A 4 -22.56 -2.56 0.99
C GLU A 4 -22.99 -3.67 1.96
N LYS A 5 -24.29 -4.04 1.96
CA LYS A 5 -24.79 -5.13 2.79
C LYS A 5 -24.35 -6.49 2.22
N ASP A 6 -24.27 -6.60 0.90
CA ASP A 6 -23.90 -7.84 0.23
C ASP A 6 -22.40 -8.14 0.37
N LEU A 7 -21.54 -7.12 0.32
CA LEU A 7 -20.10 -7.26 0.64
C LEU A 7 -19.86 -7.71 2.09
N LYS A 8 -20.60 -7.15 3.05
CA LYS A 8 -20.51 -7.56 4.47
C LYS A 8 -21.08 -8.96 4.73
N ASN A 9 -22.02 -9.44 3.91
CA ASN A 9 -22.54 -10.79 4.02
C ASN A 9 -21.52 -11.83 3.53
N ILE A 10 -20.71 -11.51 2.52
CA ILE A 10 -19.63 -12.40 2.02
C ILE A 10 -18.53 -12.59 3.07
N GLU A 11 -18.20 -11.54 3.84
CA GLU A 11 -17.20 -11.61 4.93
C GLU A 11 -17.66 -12.48 6.12
N ASN A 12 -18.97 -12.69 6.29
CA ASN A 12 -19.55 -13.41 7.43
C ASN A 12 -19.83 -14.90 7.15
N GLU A 13 -19.63 -15.37 5.92
CA GLU A 13 -19.75 -16.80 5.59
C GLU A 13 -18.47 -17.56 5.98
N LYS A 14 -18.61 -18.71 6.64
CA LYS A 14 -17.50 -19.64 6.97
C LYS A 14 -17.01 -20.37 5.71
N ILE A 15 -16.42 -19.62 4.78
CA ILE A 15 -15.79 -20.11 3.55
C ILE A 15 -14.28 -19.90 3.63
N SER A 16 -13.53 -20.68 2.85
CA SER A 16 -12.08 -20.55 2.80
C SER A 16 -11.66 -19.17 2.24
N PRO A 17 -10.47 -18.65 2.58
CA PRO A 17 -9.97 -17.37 2.05
C PRO A 17 -9.92 -17.33 0.51
N GLU A 18 -9.68 -18.48 -0.14
CA GLU A 18 -9.65 -18.62 -1.60
C GLU A 18 -11.06 -18.49 -2.22
N GLU A 19 -12.07 -19.08 -1.59
CA GLU A 19 -13.47 -18.96 -2.01
C GLU A 19 -14.04 -17.56 -1.76
N GLN A 20 -13.64 -16.91 -0.66
CA GLN A 20 -14.00 -15.51 -0.40
C GLN A 20 -13.44 -14.59 -1.48
N LYS A 21 -12.18 -14.79 -1.87
CA LYS A 21 -11.54 -14.01 -2.94
C LYS A 21 -12.25 -14.23 -4.28
N ALA A 22 -12.56 -15.47 -4.63
CA ALA A 22 -13.27 -15.78 -5.87
C ALA A 22 -14.68 -15.16 -5.91
N LYS A 23 -15.44 -15.19 -4.79
CA LYS A 23 -16.76 -14.53 -4.70
C LYS A 23 -16.65 -13.01 -4.81
N GLN A 24 -15.65 -12.40 -4.17
CA GLN A 24 -15.39 -10.96 -4.28
C GLN A 24 -15.04 -10.56 -5.72
N GLU A 25 -14.18 -11.33 -6.39
CA GLU A 25 -13.83 -11.11 -7.80
C GLU A 25 -15.04 -11.22 -8.72
N ALA A 26 -15.91 -12.22 -8.51
CA ALA A 26 -17.14 -12.40 -9.27
C ALA A 26 -18.12 -11.23 -9.05
N PHE A 27 -18.30 -10.79 -7.80
CA PHE A 27 -19.13 -9.63 -7.46
C PHE A 27 -18.60 -8.34 -8.10
N ILE A 28 -17.29 -8.08 -8.01
CA ILE A 28 -16.66 -6.92 -8.63
C ILE A 28 -16.88 -6.95 -10.14
N LYS A 29 -16.71 -8.11 -10.78
CA LYS A 29 -16.92 -8.26 -12.23
C LYS A 29 -18.37 -7.95 -12.61
N GLU A 30 -19.34 -8.54 -11.92
CA GLU A 30 -20.77 -8.30 -12.17
C GLU A 30 -21.15 -6.84 -11.93
N PHE A 31 -20.65 -6.24 -10.85
CA PHE A 31 -20.84 -4.82 -10.55
C PHE A 31 -20.28 -3.94 -11.66
N MET A 32 -19.05 -4.20 -12.12
CA MET A 32 -18.40 -3.44 -13.18
C MET A 32 -19.15 -3.56 -14.50
N GLU A 33 -19.61 -4.75 -14.88
CA GLU A 33 -20.41 -4.95 -16.08
C GLU A 33 -21.74 -4.18 -16.04
N LYS A 34 -22.39 -4.10 -14.88
CA LYS A 34 -23.67 -3.41 -14.73
C LYS A 34 -23.53 -1.89 -14.58
N ASN A 35 -22.45 -1.39 -13.99
CA ASN A 35 -22.34 0.01 -13.54
C ASN A 35 -21.36 0.86 -14.33
N THR A 36 -20.69 0.30 -15.34
CA THR A 36 -19.75 1.06 -16.17
C THR A 36 -20.25 1.31 -17.58
N LYS A 37 -19.63 2.27 -18.25
CA LYS A 37 -19.72 2.57 -19.68
C LYS A 37 -18.32 2.78 -20.24
N GLU A 38 -18.19 2.71 -21.55
CA GLU A 38 -16.95 3.03 -22.24
C GLU A 38 -17.00 4.46 -22.78
N LEU A 39 -15.92 5.21 -22.58
CA LEU A 39 -15.70 6.51 -23.24
C LEU A 39 -14.60 6.35 -24.27
N ALA A 40 -14.86 6.86 -25.48
CA ALA A 40 -13.84 6.98 -26.51
C ALA A 40 -12.86 8.09 -26.14
N ILE A 41 -11.57 7.79 -26.17
CA ILE A 41 -10.52 8.75 -25.87
C ILE A 41 -10.26 9.60 -27.13
N PRO A 42 -10.40 10.93 -27.06
CA PRO A 42 -10.07 11.80 -28.18
C PRO A 42 -8.56 11.86 -28.38
N ALA A 43 -8.14 12.38 -29.54
CA ALA A 43 -6.73 12.65 -29.79
C ALA A 43 -6.15 13.56 -28.69
N ILE A 44 -5.19 13.02 -27.93
CA ILE A 44 -4.60 13.69 -26.78
C ILE A 44 -3.67 14.81 -27.27
N SER A 45 -3.93 16.04 -26.81
CA SER A 45 -3.09 17.19 -27.14
C SER A 45 -1.67 17.04 -26.59
N GLU A 46 -0.69 17.64 -27.28
CA GLU A 46 0.71 17.61 -26.86
C GLU A 46 0.92 18.25 -25.47
N GLY A 47 0.13 19.28 -25.14
CA GLY A 47 0.14 19.89 -23.81
C GLY A 47 -0.30 18.91 -22.72
N TYR A 48 -1.36 18.13 -22.96
CA TYR A 48 -1.79 17.09 -22.03
C TYR A 48 -0.76 15.97 -21.91
N LYS A 49 -0.15 15.52 -23.02
CA LYS A 49 0.92 14.51 -22.98
C LYS A 49 2.08 14.94 -22.07
N LYS A 50 2.53 16.19 -22.19
CA LYS A 50 3.58 16.75 -21.31
C LYS A 50 3.19 16.68 -19.84
N GLU A 51 1.96 17.05 -19.52
CA GLU A 51 1.44 16.97 -18.15
C GLU A 51 1.38 15.53 -17.62
N VAL A 52 0.98 14.57 -18.47
CA VAL A 52 0.99 13.15 -18.12
C VAL A 52 2.41 12.65 -17.87
N TYR A 53 3.38 13.02 -18.73
CA TYR A 53 4.79 12.67 -18.51
C TYR A 53 5.32 13.18 -17.16
N LEU A 54 4.96 14.42 -16.78
CA LEU A 54 5.33 14.96 -15.48
C LEU A 54 4.75 14.12 -14.33
N ILE A 55 3.47 13.77 -14.41
CA ILE A 55 2.82 12.93 -13.39
C ILE A 55 3.42 11.53 -13.34
N VAL A 56 3.69 10.89 -14.49
CA VAL A 56 4.33 9.58 -14.52
C VAL A 56 5.68 9.61 -13.82
N ASN A 57 6.48 10.65 -14.07
CA ASN A 57 7.76 10.84 -13.39
C ASN A 57 7.60 11.09 -11.88
N GLU A 58 6.59 11.83 -11.46
CA GLU A 58 6.29 12.03 -10.03
C GLU A 58 5.84 10.74 -9.35
N LEU A 59 4.93 9.99 -9.98
CA LEU A 59 4.46 8.69 -9.51
C LEU A 59 5.61 7.68 -9.40
N ASP A 60 6.52 7.62 -10.38
CA ASP A 60 7.67 6.70 -10.35
C ASP A 60 8.64 7.06 -9.21
N LYS A 61 8.86 8.34 -8.92
CA LYS A 61 9.64 8.76 -7.76
C LYS A 61 9.00 8.29 -6.44
N ILE A 62 7.70 8.48 -6.29
CA ILE A 62 6.98 8.06 -5.08
C ILE A 62 6.98 6.54 -4.96
N LYS A 63 6.80 5.82 -6.07
CA LYS A 63 6.90 4.36 -6.12
C LYS A 63 8.23 3.90 -5.52
N ARG A 64 9.35 4.46 -5.96
CA ARG A 64 10.68 4.13 -5.42
C ARG A 64 10.79 4.46 -3.93
N GLU A 65 10.32 5.62 -3.50
CA GLU A 65 10.30 5.98 -2.07
C GLU A 65 9.48 4.99 -1.22
N VAL A 66 8.34 4.51 -1.73
CA VAL A 66 7.51 3.51 -1.05
C VAL A 66 8.21 2.15 -0.99
N GLU A 67 8.79 1.70 -2.10
CA GLU A 67 9.54 0.45 -2.18
C GLU A 67 10.73 0.46 -1.20
N GLU A 68 11.52 1.53 -1.18
CA GLU A 68 12.61 1.71 -0.22
C GLU A 68 12.13 1.68 1.24
N LYS A 69 10.97 2.29 1.52
CA LYS A 69 10.37 2.28 2.86
C LYS A 69 9.90 0.89 3.25
N ILE A 70 9.28 0.13 2.34
CA ILE A 70 8.88 -1.26 2.58
C ILE A 70 10.11 -2.09 2.93
N THR A 71 11.17 -2.04 2.10
CA THR A 71 12.41 -2.77 2.37
C THR A 71 13.00 -2.40 3.73
N SER A 72 13.16 -1.10 4.01
CA SER A 72 13.70 -0.62 5.29
C SER A 72 12.87 -1.09 6.48
N PHE A 73 11.54 -1.06 6.35
CA PHE A 73 10.62 -1.46 7.40
C PHE A 73 10.71 -2.97 7.70
N VAL A 74 10.70 -3.79 6.65
CA VAL A 74 10.86 -5.24 6.74
C VAL A 74 12.19 -5.62 7.39
N ASP A 75 13.27 -4.93 7.02
CA ASP A 75 14.60 -5.21 7.57
C ASP A 75 14.72 -4.83 9.05
N LEU A 76 14.15 -3.69 9.47
CA LEU A 76 14.08 -3.32 10.89
C LEU A 76 13.33 -4.36 11.72
N TYR A 77 12.22 -4.88 11.20
CA TYR A 77 11.44 -5.89 11.91
C TYR A 77 12.20 -7.22 12.02
N LYS A 78 12.89 -7.66 10.96
CA LYS A 78 13.78 -8.84 11.04
C LYS A 78 14.87 -8.69 12.09
N ILE A 79 15.44 -7.49 12.25
CA ILE A 79 16.43 -7.21 13.30
C ILE A 79 15.79 -7.39 14.68
N ILE A 80 14.57 -6.89 14.88
CA ILE A 80 13.83 -7.04 16.14
C ILE A 80 13.53 -8.50 16.44
N GLU A 81 13.00 -9.26 15.47
CA GLU A 81 12.72 -10.70 15.64
C GLU A 81 13.99 -11.46 16.04
N LYS A 82 15.11 -11.22 15.35
CA LYS A 82 16.39 -11.85 15.68
C LYS A 82 16.89 -11.51 17.09
N LYS A 83 16.75 -10.26 17.52
CA LYS A 83 17.15 -9.84 18.88
C LYS A 83 16.26 -10.45 19.96
N LEU A 84 14.96 -10.59 19.70
CA LEU A 84 14.03 -11.26 20.59
C LEU A 84 14.37 -12.75 20.73
N GLU A 85 14.68 -13.43 19.62
CA GLU A 85 15.16 -14.81 19.62
C GLU A 85 16.47 -14.97 20.42
N GLU A 86 17.43 -14.04 20.25
CA GLU A 86 18.65 -14.01 21.05
C GLU A 86 18.35 -13.86 22.55
N LEU A 87 17.45 -12.96 22.95
CA LEU A 87 17.07 -12.77 24.36
C LEU A 87 16.38 -14.01 24.96
N SER A 88 15.53 -14.67 24.19
CA SER A 88 14.86 -15.92 24.59
C SER A 88 15.87 -17.04 24.82
N THR A 89 16.84 -17.19 23.91
CA THR A 89 17.85 -18.26 23.96
C THR A 89 18.96 -18.01 24.98
N THR A 90 19.46 -16.78 25.10
CA THR A 90 20.63 -16.46 25.94
C THR A 90 20.29 -15.94 27.33
N GLY A 91 19.17 -15.23 27.48
CA GLY A 91 18.86 -14.46 28.68
C GLY A 91 17.86 -15.10 29.63
N HIS A 92 17.27 -16.24 29.26
CA HIS A 92 16.09 -16.80 29.93
C HIS A 92 14.97 -15.75 30.10
N VAL A 93 14.84 -14.85 29.11
CA VAL A 93 13.77 -13.85 29.10
C VAL A 93 12.52 -14.49 28.51
N GLU A 94 11.48 -14.63 29.32
CA GLU A 94 10.18 -15.11 28.85
C GLU A 94 9.49 -14.02 28.04
N ILE A 95 9.35 -14.24 26.74
CA ILE A 95 8.60 -13.35 25.85
C ILE A 95 7.12 -13.70 25.99
N LYS A 96 6.32 -12.72 26.41
CA LYS A 96 4.86 -12.87 26.43
C LYS A 96 4.34 -12.98 25.00
N GLU A 97 3.78 -14.13 24.66
CA GLU A 97 3.31 -14.47 23.32
C GLU A 97 2.25 -13.47 22.82
N ASP A 98 1.34 -13.03 23.69
CA ASP A 98 0.32 -12.03 23.37
C ASP A 98 0.91 -10.67 22.95
N ASP A 99 1.96 -10.22 23.63
CA ASP A 99 2.59 -8.93 23.33
C ASP A 99 3.44 -9.02 22.05
N TYR A 100 4.10 -10.16 21.83
CA TYR A 100 4.80 -10.44 20.58
C TYR A 100 3.83 -10.45 19.39
N LYS A 101 2.69 -11.14 19.53
CA LYS A 101 1.65 -11.21 18.50
C LYS A 101 1.09 -9.83 18.17
N LYS A 102 0.78 -9.00 19.17
CA LYS A 102 0.34 -7.61 18.95
C LYS A 102 1.37 -6.78 18.17
N SER A 103 2.65 -6.93 18.50
CA SER A 103 3.73 -6.25 17.77
C SER A 103 3.80 -6.68 16.31
N LYS A 104 3.72 -8.00 16.07
CA LYS A 104 3.68 -8.58 14.73
C LYS A 104 2.46 -8.12 13.92
N ASP A 105 1.29 -8.05 14.56
CA ASP A 105 0.06 -7.57 13.91
C ASP A 105 0.18 -6.10 13.49
N ILE A 106 0.83 -5.24 14.29
CA ILE A 106 1.09 -3.84 13.94
C ILE A 106 2.04 -3.76 12.74
N PHE A 107 3.08 -4.59 12.72
CA PHE A 107 4.00 -4.69 11.59
C PHE A 107 3.27 -5.08 10.30
N ILE A 108 2.50 -6.17 10.32
CA ILE A 108 1.73 -6.66 9.17
C ILE A 108 0.76 -5.60 8.67
N LYS A 109 0.07 -4.89 9.58
CA LYS A 109 -0.86 -3.81 9.20
C LYS A 109 -0.16 -2.67 8.45
N TYR A 110 1.03 -2.27 8.88
CA TYR A 110 1.77 -1.20 8.22
C TYR A 110 2.38 -1.65 6.89
N GLU A 111 2.91 -2.87 6.82
CA GLU A 111 3.37 -3.47 5.57
C GLU A 111 2.23 -3.55 4.54
N ASN A 112 1.05 -4.03 4.95
CA ASN A 112 -0.13 -4.07 4.09
C ASN A 112 -0.56 -2.68 3.61
N PHE A 113 -0.49 -1.66 4.48
CA PHE A 113 -0.77 -0.28 4.10
C PHE A 113 0.20 0.24 3.03
N LEU A 114 1.51 0.00 3.20
CA LEU A 114 2.50 0.39 2.20
C LEU A 114 2.31 -0.36 0.87
N ASN A 115 2.00 -1.66 0.93
CA ASN A 115 1.71 -2.46 -0.26
C ASN A 115 0.43 -2.01 -0.98
N GLN A 116 -0.60 -1.59 -0.25
CA GLN A 116 -1.81 -1.01 -0.83
C GLN A 116 -1.48 0.28 -1.59
N ILE A 117 -0.70 1.18 -0.97
CA ILE A 117 -0.22 2.41 -1.63
C ILE A 117 0.57 2.07 -2.89
N LEU A 118 1.47 1.09 -2.83
CA LEU A 118 2.25 0.65 -3.97
C LEU A 118 1.34 0.14 -5.11
N GLY A 119 0.29 -0.63 -4.78
CA GLY A 119 -0.72 -1.08 -5.75
C GLY A 119 -1.48 0.07 -6.40
N GLU A 120 -1.91 1.06 -5.62
CA GLU A 120 -2.58 2.27 -6.13
C GLU A 120 -1.66 3.07 -7.08
N LEU A 121 -0.39 3.25 -6.71
CA LEU A 121 0.63 3.91 -7.54
C LEU A 121 0.85 3.18 -8.87
N LEU A 122 0.98 1.85 -8.84
CA LEU A 122 1.17 1.03 -10.03
C LEU A 122 -0.05 1.10 -10.96
N GLY A 123 -1.26 1.14 -10.40
CA GLY A 123 -2.51 1.32 -11.16
C GLY A 123 -2.53 2.66 -11.91
N GLU A 124 -2.23 3.76 -11.21
CA GLU A 124 -2.17 5.09 -11.82
C GLU A 124 -1.05 5.19 -12.86
N LEU A 125 0.14 4.64 -12.58
CA LEU A 125 1.25 4.57 -13.54
C LEU A 125 0.86 3.82 -14.81
N SER A 126 0.24 2.65 -14.66
CA SER A 126 -0.21 1.82 -15.78
C SER A 126 -1.24 2.57 -16.64
N PHE A 127 -2.22 3.22 -16.00
CA PHE A 127 -3.22 4.02 -16.68
C PHE A 127 -2.60 5.16 -17.50
N TYR A 128 -1.78 6.00 -16.87
CA TYR A 128 -1.18 7.16 -17.54
C TYR A 128 -0.16 6.76 -18.60
N SER A 129 0.62 5.71 -18.37
CA SER A 129 1.56 5.19 -19.38
C SER A 129 0.81 4.67 -20.60
N SER A 130 -0.32 4.00 -20.40
CA SER A 130 -1.15 3.47 -21.49
C SER A 130 -1.84 4.58 -22.30
N LEU A 131 -2.10 5.74 -21.70
CA LEU A 131 -2.64 6.91 -22.43
C LEU A 131 -1.63 7.55 -23.39
N ILE A 132 -0.33 7.48 -23.09
CA ILE A 132 0.73 8.14 -23.86
C ILE A 132 1.67 7.17 -24.58
N ALA A 133 1.36 5.87 -24.55
CA ALA A 133 2.13 4.84 -25.23
C ALA A 133 2.13 5.03 -26.75
N GLU A 134 3.05 4.33 -27.44
CA GLU A 134 3.07 4.30 -28.92
C GLU A 134 1.74 3.84 -29.52
N LYS A 135 1.07 2.91 -28.84
CA LYS A 135 -0.31 2.50 -29.09
C LYS A 135 -1.16 2.95 -27.90
N PRO A 136 -1.68 4.19 -27.92
CA PRO A 136 -2.45 4.72 -26.80
C PRO A 136 -3.80 4.00 -26.70
N LEU A 137 -4.38 4.02 -25.50
CA LEU A 137 -5.75 3.55 -25.28
C LEU A 137 -6.75 4.31 -26.16
N GLU A 138 -7.63 3.57 -26.82
CA GLU A 138 -8.72 4.13 -27.63
C GLU A 138 -9.99 4.34 -26.80
N THR A 139 -10.19 3.54 -25.76
CA THR A 139 -11.35 3.63 -24.86
C THR A 139 -10.92 3.48 -23.40
N ILE A 140 -11.73 4.05 -22.51
CA ILE A 140 -11.62 3.87 -21.06
C ILE A 140 -12.98 3.45 -20.49
N ARG A 141 -12.93 2.55 -19.52
CA ARG A 141 -14.12 2.10 -18.79
C ARG A 141 -14.31 2.97 -17.55
N VAL A 142 -15.45 3.66 -17.47
CA VAL A 142 -15.79 4.58 -16.38
C VAL A 142 -17.15 4.24 -15.80
N LEU A 143 -17.47 4.74 -14.61
CA LEU A 143 -18.80 4.60 -14.04
C LEU A 143 -19.85 5.36 -14.87
N LYS A 144 -21.09 4.88 -14.88
CA LYS A 144 -22.18 5.45 -15.71
C LYS A 144 -22.52 6.91 -15.37
N ASP A 145 -22.26 7.35 -14.15
CA ASP A 145 -22.47 8.71 -13.65
C ASP A 145 -21.41 9.73 -14.12
N VAL A 146 -20.29 9.25 -14.67
CA VAL A 146 -19.25 10.11 -15.25
C VAL A 146 -19.79 10.80 -16.53
N PRO A 147 -19.50 12.09 -16.79
CA PRO A 147 -19.90 12.75 -18.03
C PRO A 147 -19.38 12.04 -19.29
N ASP A 148 -20.10 12.17 -20.42
CA ASP A 148 -19.67 11.58 -21.71
C ASP A 148 -18.45 12.28 -22.32
N ASP A 149 -18.06 13.44 -21.79
CA ASP A 149 -16.86 14.16 -22.21
C ASP A 149 -15.60 13.52 -21.61
N ALA A 150 -14.98 12.65 -22.40
CA ALA A 150 -13.71 12.01 -22.07
C ALA A 150 -12.58 13.02 -21.82
N SER A 151 -12.55 14.16 -22.50
CA SER A 151 -11.50 15.17 -22.30
C SER A 151 -11.62 15.80 -20.91
N LEU A 152 -12.86 16.15 -20.53
CA LEU A 152 -13.14 16.71 -19.22
C LEU A 152 -12.80 15.69 -18.12
N TYR A 153 -13.25 14.43 -18.28
CA TYR A 153 -12.93 13.36 -17.35
C TYR A 153 -11.41 13.17 -17.17
N LEU A 154 -10.66 13.11 -18.27
CA LEU A 154 -9.21 12.94 -18.25
C LEU A 154 -8.50 14.11 -17.56
N LEU A 155 -8.99 15.34 -17.70
CA LEU A 155 -8.46 16.51 -17.00
C LEU A 155 -8.80 16.48 -15.50
N GLU A 156 -10.00 16.07 -15.13
CA GLU A 156 -10.41 15.92 -13.73
C GLU A 156 -9.64 14.81 -13.03
N LYS A 157 -9.47 13.66 -13.68
CA LYS A 157 -8.65 12.55 -13.18
C LYS A 157 -7.20 12.99 -12.98
N LEU A 158 -6.63 13.71 -13.94
CA LEU A 158 -5.28 14.29 -13.83
C LEU A 158 -5.14 15.19 -12.59
N LYS A 159 -6.09 16.11 -12.39
CA LYS A 159 -6.11 17.01 -11.22
C LYS A 159 -6.25 16.22 -9.91
N SER A 160 -7.11 15.19 -9.91
CA SER A 160 -7.33 14.32 -8.76
C SER A 160 -6.04 13.56 -8.41
N THR A 161 -5.37 12.95 -9.39
CA THR A 161 -4.09 12.25 -9.18
C THR A 161 -3.03 13.19 -8.62
N LYS A 162 -2.88 14.42 -9.14
CA LYS A 162 -1.95 15.42 -8.56
C LYS A 162 -2.24 15.72 -7.09
N LYS A 163 -3.51 15.88 -6.73
CA LYS A 163 -3.94 16.11 -5.34
C LYS A 163 -3.66 14.89 -4.47
N TYR A 164 -3.94 13.69 -4.97
CA TYR A 164 -3.68 12.42 -4.30
C TYR A 164 -2.19 12.25 -4.02
N ILE A 165 -1.32 12.44 -5.02
CA ILE A 165 0.15 12.43 -4.89
C ILE A 165 0.62 13.33 -3.75
N LYS A 166 0.15 14.58 -3.71
CA LYS A 166 0.54 15.56 -2.69
C LYS A 166 0.14 15.11 -1.28
N ASN A 167 -1.06 14.55 -1.13
CA ASN A 167 -1.56 14.08 0.16
C ASN A 167 -0.82 12.81 0.62
N MET A 168 -0.67 11.84 -0.28
CA MET A 168 0.06 10.60 -0.02
C MET A 168 1.50 10.85 0.41
N LEU A 169 2.23 11.76 -0.26
CA LEU A 169 3.59 12.13 0.15
C LEU A 169 3.64 12.69 1.58
N LYS A 170 2.64 13.48 1.98
CA LYS A 170 2.54 14.00 3.35
C LYS A 170 2.30 12.86 4.34
N ASP A 171 1.38 11.95 4.02
CA ASP A 171 1.01 10.83 4.89
C ASP A 171 2.13 9.79 5.01
N LEU A 172 2.86 9.52 3.93
CA LEU A 172 4.06 8.68 3.93
C LEU A 172 5.15 9.26 4.83
N ARG A 173 5.39 10.57 4.79
CA ARG A 173 6.37 11.23 5.67
C ARG A 173 5.97 11.13 7.14
N MET A 174 4.71 11.41 7.46
CA MET A 174 4.21 11.35 8.84
C MET A 174 4.25 9.93 9.39
N SER A 175 3.77 8.95 8.61
CA SER A 175 3.75 7.55 9.04
C SER A 175 5.16 7.00 9.21
N TYR A 176 6.04 7.22 8.23
CA TYR A 176 7.43 6.79 8.31
C TYR A 176 8.12 7.33 9.56
N SER A 177 7.98 8.63 9.86
CA SER A 177 8.57 9.21 11.08
C SER A 177 8.06 8.57 12.36
N ARG A 178 6.77 8.19 12.44
CA ARG A 178 6.19 7.61 13.65
C ARG A 178 6.66 6.16 13.85
N TYR A 179 6.63 5.36 12.80
CA TYR A 179 6.95 3.93 12.89
C TYR A 179 8.46 3.70 12.92
N PHE A 180 9.22 4.35 12.04
CA PHE A 180 10.66 4.15 11.91
C PHE A 180 11.42 4.53 13.20
N VAL A 181 11.14 5.70 13.77
CA VAL A 181 11.75 6.14 15.04
C VAL A 181 11.41 5.19 16.17
N GLY A 182 10.17 4.70 16.23
CA GLY A 182 9.75 3.71 17.21
C GLY A 182 10.53 2.40 17.10
N PHE A 183 10.73 1.89 15.89
CA PHE A 183 11.50 0.66 15.67
C PHE A 183 12.99 0.83 15.96
N GLU A 184 13.61 1.95 15.57
CA GLU A 184 15.01 2.23 15.94
C GLU A 184 15.19 2.30 17.46
N GLU A 185 14.27 2.93 18.18
CA GLU A 185 14.32 3.00 19.64
C GLU A 185 14.15 1.62 20.28
N GLN A 186 13.26 0.79 19.75
CA GLN A 186 13.09 -0.60 20.18
C GLN A 186 14.38 -1.41 19.96
N ILE A 187 15.01 -1.29 18.79
CA ILE A 187 16.28 -1.96 18.50
C ILE A 187 17.36 -1.55 19.51
N ARG A 188 17.50 -0.25 19.81
CA ARG A 188 18.47 0.24 20.81
C ARG A 188 18.20 -0.32 22.21
N LYS A 189 16.93 -0.43 22.61
CA LYS A 189 16.55 -1.02 23.90
C LYS A 189 16.91 -2.50 23.96
N LEU A 190 16.62 -3.25 22.89
CA LEU A 190 16.98 -4.67 22.79
C LEU A 190 18.50 -4.85 22.82
N ASP A 191 19.26 -4.01 22.11
CA ASP A 191 20.73 -4.01 22.15
C ASP A 191 21.28 -3.81 23.57
N TYR A 192 20.74 -2.84 24.30
CA TYR A 192 21.13 -2.59 25.68
C TYR A 192 20.83 -3.79 26.58
N MET A 193 19.65 -4.42 26.44
CA MET A 193 19.28 -5.61 27.21
C MET A 193 20.22 -6.78 26.93
N ILE A 194 20.52 -7.05 25.67
CA ILE A 194 21.44 -8.12 25.26
C ILE A 194 22.83 -7.87 25.85
N ALA A 195 23.35 -6.64 25.76
CA ALA A 195 24.66 -6.28 26.30
C ALA A 195 24.71 -6.45 27.83
N TYR A 196 23.66 -6.01 28.55
CA TYR A 196 23.56 -6.14 30.00
C TYR A 196 23.53 -7.61 30.46
N LEU A 197 22.78 -8.46 29.77
CA LEU A 197 22.70 -9.89 30.10
C LEU A 197 24.04 -10.59 29.87
N LYS A 198 24.73 -10.29 28.77
CA LYS A 198 26.08 -10.83 28.50
C LYS A 198 27.09 -10.42 29.58
N ALA A 199 27.07 -9.15 30.00
CA ALA A 199 27.98 -8.64 31.03
C ALA A 199 27.66 -9.18 32.44
N SER A 200 26.40 -9.47 32.74
CA SER A 200 26.02 -10.06 34.03
C SER A 200 26.34 -11.55 34.11
N HIS A 201 26.26 -12.29 33.01
CA HIS A 201 26.67 -13.69 32.94
C HIS A 201 28.19 -13.89 32.91
N SER A 202 28.98 -12.93 32.41
CA SER A 202 30.46 -13.02 32.44
C SER A 202 31.07 -12.73 33.82
N LYS A 203 30.27 -12.30 34.81
CA LYS A 203 30.70 -11.98 36.18
C LYS A 203 30.35 -13.08 37.20
N LYS A 204 29.78 -14.20 36.74
CA LYS A 204 29.62 -15.44 37.51
C LYS A 204 30.70 -16.44 37.09
#